data_AF-A0A382DJH9-F1
#
_entry.id   AF-A0A382DJH9-F1
#
_cell.length_a   1.000
_cell.length_b   1.000
_cell.length_c   1.000
_cell.angle_alpha   90.00
_cell.angle_beta   90.00
_cell.angle_gamma   90.00
#
_symmetry.space_group_name_H-M   'P 1'
#
loop_
_entity.id
_entity.type
_entity.pdbx_description
1 polymer ?
#
loop_
_entity_poly.entity_id
_entity_poly.type
_entity_poly.pdbx_seq_one_letter_code
_entity_poly.pdbx_strand_id
1 'polypeptide(L)'
;HDASFLKKEPRTLRAVLNKDNDYGIDREVQRTKTFTGIESISVQDSGIQESMGAICDRTKEHLGTSDAAVIAMRRMYLQACRDLLEGKEPFVPRKGSDYRVRSVADVIDRSVTFEETTERVAVGAA
;
A
#
# COMPACT_ATOMS: atom_id res chain seq x y z
N HIS A 1 9.70 -9.56 12.87
CA HIS A 1 8.83 -8.62 13.60
C HIS A 1 7.40 -9.07 13.33
N ASP A 2 6.76 -9.78 14.27
CA ASP A 2 5.40 -10.35 14.07
C ASP A 2 4.28 -9.30 14.10
N ALA A 3 4.58 -8.06 14.51
CA ALA A 3 3.62 -6.98 14.66
C ALA A 3 3.12 -6.35 13.34
N SER A 4 3.68 -6.75 12.18
CA SER A 4 3.49 -6.08 10.89
C SER A 4 2.51 -6.78 9.93
N PHE A 5 1.87 -7.87 10.36
CA PHE A 5 0.98 -8.62 9.48
C PHE A 5 -0.45 -8.60 9.99
N LEU A 6 -1.36 -8.20 9.11
CA LEU A 6 -2.78 -8.36 9.31
C LEU A 6 -3.08 -9.86 9.46
N LYS A 7 -3.40 -10.31 10.68
CA LYS A 7 -3.77 -11.70 10.91
C LYS A 7 -5.07 -11.99 10.17
N LYS A 8 -5.06 -13.03 9.32
CA LYS A 8 -6.21 -13.45 8.53
C LYS A 8 -6.68 -14.82 8.97
N GLU A 9 -7.99 -15.05 8.96
CA GLU A 9 -8.56 -16.37 9.12
C GLU A 9 -8.20 -17.22 7.88
N PRO A 10 -7.54 -18.38 8.01
CA PRO A 10 -6.94 -19.09 6.88
C PRO A 10 -7.92 -19.53 5.78
N ARG A 11 -9.19 -19.80 6.09
CA ARG A 11 -10.16 -20.32 5.11
C ARG A 11 -10.80 -19.22 4.28
N THR A 12 -11.12 -18.10 4.92
CA THR A 12 -11.83 -16.96 4.32
C THR A 12 -10.87 -15.86 3.88
N LEU A 13 -9.63 -15.89 4.39
CA LEU A 13 -8.63 -14.83 4.27
C LEU A 13 -9.10 -13.48 4.83
N ARG A 14 -10.21 -13.48 5.58
CA ARG A 14 -10.75 -12.28 6.22
C ARG A 14 -9.86 -11.89 7.38
N ALA A 15 -9.58 -10.59 7.52
CA ALA A 15 -8.83 -10.06 8.65
C ALA A 15 -9.54 -10.41 9.97
N VAL A 16 -8.78 -10.87 10.97
CA VAL A 16 -9.31 -11.20 12.30
C VAL A 16 -9.80 -9.93 13.00
N LEU A 17 -9.01 -8.85 12.92
CA LEU A 17 -9.43 -7.50 13.34
C LEU A 17 -9.91 -6.76 12.09
N ASN A 18 -11.17 -6.34 12.09
CA ASN A 18 -11.84 -5.71 10.95
C ASN A 18 -13.00 -4.82 11.43
N LYS A 19 -13.75 -4.24 10.51
CA LYS A 19 -14.89 -3.35 10.85
C LYS A 19 -15.92 -3.96 11.81
N ASP A 20 -16.14 -5.29 11.80
CA ASP A 20 -17.18 -5.94 12.61
C ASP A 20 -16.82 -5.97 14.10
N ASN A 21 -15.54 -5.80 14.44
CA ASN A 21 -15.05 -5.76 15.82
C ASN A 21 -14.28 -4.47 16.14
N ASP A 22 -14.63 -3.38 15.45
CA ASP A 22 -14.03 -2.05 15.61
C ASP A 22 -12.49 -2.10 15.56
N TYR A 23 -11.95 -3.00 14.73
CA TYR A 23 -10.51 -3.26 14.58
C TYR A 23 -9.76 -3.58 15.89
N GLY A 24 -10.48 -3.99 16.93
CA GLY A 24 -9.92 -4.26 18.25
C GLY A 24 -9.46 -3.01 19.00
N ILE A 25 -10.09 -1.85 18.77
CA ILE A 25 -9.76 -0.61 19.50
C ILE A 25 -9.87 -0.83 21.03
N ASP A 26 -8.77 -0.56 21.73
CA ASP A 26 -8.74 -0.42 23.19
C ASP A 26 -8.87 1.08 23.55
N ARG A 27 -9.98 1.43 24.21
CA ARG A 27 -10.29 2.82 24.56
C ARG A 27 -9.42 3.38 25.69
N GLU A 28 -8.92 2.53 26.59
CA GLU A 28 -7.98 2.97 27.63
C GLU A 28 -6.61 3.26 27.03
N VAL A 29 -6.15 2.42 26.11
CA VAL A 29 -4.93 2.67 25.32
C VAL A 29 -5.09 3.91 24.44
N GLN A 30 -6.25 4.06 23.79
CA GLN A 30 -6.56 5.25 22.99
C GLN A 30 -6.47 6.54 23.82
N ARG A 31 -6.95 6.50 25.06
CA ARG A 31 -6.99 7.65 25.96
C ARG A 31 -5.62 8.00 26.54
N THR A 32 -4.76 6.99 26.74
CA THR A 32 -3.56 7.15 27.59
C THR A 32 -2.22 6.91 26.89
N LYS A 33 -2.19 6.24 25.73
CA LYS A 33 -0.94 5.76 25.12
C LYS A 33 -0.82 6.03 23.62
N THR A 34 -1.85 5.73 22.83
CA THR A 34 -1.81 5.90 21.36
C THR A 34 -3.04 6.63 20.88
N PHE A 35 -2.96 7.34 19.74
CA PHE A 35 -4.12 8.10 19.24
C PHE A 35 -5.28 7.21 18.76
N THR A 36 -4.98 6.00 18.29
CA THR A 36 -5.97 5.10 17.68
C THR A 36 -6.52 4.07 18.67
N GLY A 37 -5.74 3.68 19.68
CA GLY A 37 -6.06 2.52 20.51
C GLY A 37 -5.93 1.17 19.79
N ILE A 38 -5.42 1.16 18.55
CA ILE A 38 -5.23 -0.05 17.73
C ILE A 38 -3.75 -0.40 17.74
N GLU A 39 -3.42 -1.63 18.13
CA GLU A 39 -2.03 -2.04 18.38
C GLU A 39 -1.18 -2.15 17.10
N SER A 40 -1.71 -2.75 16.02
CA SER A 40 -0.94 -3.01 14.80
C SER A 40 -1.12 -1.93 13.74
N ILE A 41 -0.02 -1.47 13.14
CA ILE A 41 -0.03 -0.48 12.04
C ILE A 41 -0.85 -0.99 10.86
N SER A 42 -0.70 -2.25 10.45
CA SER A 42 -1.47 -2.79 9.33
C SER A 42 -2.97 -2.81 9.59
N VAL A 43 -3.36 -2.99 10.86
CA VAL A 43 -4.78 -2.95 11.28
C VAL A 43 -5.28 -1.49 11.28
N GLN A 44 -4.46 -0.54 11.73
CA GLN A 44 -4.76 0.90 11.62
C GLN A 44 -4.99 1.30 10.16
N ASP A 45 -4.06 0.93 9.27
CA ASP A 45 -4.14 1.22 7.84
C ASP A 45 -5.39 0.60 7.21
N SER A 46 -5.70 -0.65 7.57
CA SER A 46 -6.91 -1.33 7.07
C SER A 46 -8.17 -0.63 7.54
N GLY A 47 -8.22 -0.19 8.80
CA GLY A 47 -9.38 0.52 9.34
C GLY A 47 -9.65 1.83 8.63
N ILE A 48 -8.60 2.63 8.37
CA ILE A 48 -8.73 3.85 7.58
C ILE A 48 -9.12 3.53 6.13
N GLN A 49 -8.50 2.53 5.51
CA GLN A 49 -8.83 2.13 4.15
C GLN A 49 -10.29 1.70 3.98
N GLU A 50 -10.78 0.84 4.86
CA GLU A 50 -12.15 0.31 4.84
C GLU A 50 -13.19 1.39 5.18
N SER A 51 -12.84 2.35 6.05
CA SER A 51 -13.74 3.45 6.45
C SER A 51 -14.12 4.39 5.30
N MET A 52 -13.31 4.46 4.23
CA MET A 52 -13.64 5.23 3.03
C MET A 52 -14.81 4.65 2.23
N GLY A 53 -15.30 3.47 2.62
CA GLY A 53 -16.35 2.72 1.94
C GLY A 53 -15.80 1.76 0.88
N ALA A 54 -16.63 0.78 0.50
CA ALA A 54 -16.24 -0.25 -0.47
C ALA A 54 -15.84 0.33 -1.84
N ILE A 55 -16.51 1.42 -2.24
CA ILE A 55 -16.15 2.24 -3.41
C ILE A 55 -16.14 3.69 -2.93
N CYS A 56 -14.96 4.30 -2.93
CA CYS A 56 -14.80 5.67 -2.46
C CYS A 56 -15.16 6.66 -3.59
N ASP A 57 -16.02 7.64 -3.30
CA ASP A 57 -16.33 8.76 -4.21
C ASP A 57 -15.15 9.74 -4.23
N ARG A 58 -14.33 9.65 -5.29
CA ARG A 58 -13.15 10.50 -5.46
C ARG A 58 -13.45 11.84 -6.15
N THR A 59 -14.70 12.14 -6.50
CA THR A 59 -15.05 13.43 -7.16
C THR A 59 -14.83 14.64 -6.24
N LYS A 60 -14.79 14.41 -4.94
CA LYS A 60 -14.61 15.45 -3.89
C LYS A 60 -13.20 15.46 -3.29
N GLU A 61 -12.31 14.61 -3.79
CA GLU A 61 -10.95 14.48 -3.23
C GLU A 61 -10.06 15.61 -3.74
N HIS A 62 -9.35 16.27 -2.82
CA HIS A 62 -8.44 17.36 -3.12
C HIS A 62 -7.00 16.89 -2.87
N LEU A 63 -6.32 16.46 -3.93
CA LEU A 63 -4.94 15.95 -3.86
C LEU A 63 -3.92 17.10 -3.83
N GLY A 64 -2.97 17.01 -2.90
CA GLY A 64 -1.88 17.97 -2.73
C GLY A 64 -0.64 17.58 -3.53
N THR A 65 0.42 18.39 -3.40
CA THR A 65 1.71 18.14 -4.07
C THR A 65 2.39 16.86 -3.60
N SER A 66 2.18 16.45 -2.35
CA SER A 66 2.67 15.19 -1.78
C SER A 66 2.05 13.95 -2.43
N ASP A 67 0.90 14.09 -3.09
CA ASP A 67 0.15 12.97 -3.69
C ASP A 67 0.61 12.67 -5.14
N ALA A 68 1.77 13.16 -5.56
CA ALA A 68 2.28 13.03 -6.92
C ALA A 68 2.25 11.60 -7.46
N ALA A 69 2.61 10.62 -6.63
CA ALA A 69 2.58 9.20 -7.02
C ALA A 69 1.14 8.69 -7.23
N VAL A 70 0.19 9.07 -6.36
CA VAL A 70 -1.23 8.71 -6.50
C VAL A 70 -1.82 9.34 -7.76
N ILE A 71 -1.50 10.60 -8.03
CA ILE A 71 -1.92 11.32 -9.23
C ILE A 71 -1.39 10.61 -10.50
N ALA A 72 -0.09 10.30 -10.53
CA ALA A 72 0.55 9.64 -11.67
C ALA A 72 -0.05 8.25 -11.93
N MET A 73 -0.19 7.45 -10.87
CA MET A 73 -0.81 6.13 -10.95
C MET A 73 -2.23 6.21 -11.50
N ARG A 74 -3.09 7.09 -10.96
CA ARG A 74 -4.47 7.23 -11.45
C ARG A 74 -4.56 7.67 -12.90
N ARG A 75 -3.69 8.58 -13.34
CA ARG A 75 -3.61 8.98 -14.75
C ARG A 75 -3.27 7.79 -15.65
N MET A 76 -2.31 6.96 -15.24
CA MET A 76 -1.93 5.75 -15.97
C MET A 76 -3.10 4.76 -16.07
N TYR A 77 -3.82 4.50 -14.97
CA TYR A 77 -4.98 3.61 -14.98
C TYR A 77 -6.11 4.13 -15.86
N LEU A 78 -6.46 5.41 -15.76
CA LEU A 78 -7.53 6.00 -16.59
C LEU A 78 -7.18 5.97 -18.07
N GLN A 79 -5.91 6.18 -18.43
CA GLN A 79 -5.47 6.04 -19.82
C GLN A 79 -5.58 4.59 -20.30
N ALA A 80 -5.11 3.63 -19.50
CA ALA A 80 -5.23 2.20 -19.82
C ALA A 80 -6.68 1.77 -20.03
N CYS A 81 -7.63 2.28 -19.24
CA CYS A 81 -9.06 2.03 -19.45
C CYS A 81 -9.56 2.58 -20.79
N ARG A 82 -9.16 3.80 -21.18
CA ARG A 82 -9.53 4.40 -22.47
C ARG A 82 -8.94 3.62 -23.66
N ASP A 83 -7.67 3.27 -23.57
CA ASP A 83 -6.97 2.47 -24.58
C ASP A 83 -7.69 1.13 -24.78
N LEU A 84 -8.08 0.47 -23.68
CA LEU A 84 -8.80 -0.79 -23.74
C LEU A 84 -10.17 -0.66 -24.45
N LEU A 85 -10.90 0.44 -24.24
CA LEU A 85 -12.15 0.72 -24.94
C LEU A 85 -11.95 0.93 -26.45
N GLU A 86 -10.76 1.36 -26.87
CA GLU A 86 -10.35 1.50 -28.27
C GLU A 86 -9.73 0.20 -28.84
N GLY A 87 -9.73 -0.90 -28.08
CA GLY A 87 -9.14 -2.18 -28.50
C GLY A 87 -7.61 -2.24 -28.39
N LYS A 88 -6.98 -1.27 -27.73
CA LYS A 88 -5.55 -1.27 -27.42
C LYS A 88 -5.32 -1.90 -26.05
N GLU A 89 -4.63 -3.04 -26.01
CA GLU A 89 -4.30 -3.66 -24.73
C GLU A 89 -3.33 -2.80 -23.91
N PRO A 90 -3.56 -2.64 -22.59
CA PRO A 90 -2.62 -1.97 -21.70
C PRO A 90 -1.25 -2.65 -21.68
N PHE A 91 -0.17 -1.87 -21.55
CA PHE A 91 1.20 -2.40 -21.53
C PHE A 91 1.55 -3.18 -20.25
N VAL A 92 0.91 -2.82 -19.12
CA VAL A 92 1.16 -3.35 -17.77
C VAL A 92 1.15 -4.89 -17.70
N PRO A 93 0.11 -5.62 -18.17
CA PRO A 93 0.06 -7.08 -18.09
C PRO A 93 1.15 -7.80 -18.91
N ARG A 94 1.78 -7.15 -19.89
CA ARG A 94 2.76 -7.79 -20.78
C ARG A 94 4.17 -7.89 -20.19
N LYS A 95 4.44 -7.23 -19.06
CA LYS A 95 5.78 -7.16 -18.45
C LYS A 95 5.81 -7.66 -17.02
N GLY A 96 5.25 -8.84 -16.77
CA GLY A 96 5.20 -9.44 -15.43
C GLY A 96 6.57 -9.55 -14.73
N SER A 97 7.66 -9.73 -15.50
CA SER A 97 9.04 -9.74 -15.00
C SER A 97 9.43 -8.43 -14.31
N ASP A 98 9.00 -7.29 -14.83
CA ASP A 98 9.35 -5.96 -14.32
C ASP A 98 8.76 -5.72 -12.92
N TYR A 99 7.75 -6.50 -12.53
CA TYR A 99 7.11 -6.46 -11.21
C TYR A 99 7.71 -7.45 -10.20
N ARG A 100 8.68 -8.29 -10.60
CA ARG A 100 9.38 -9.22 -9.70
C ARG A 100 10.47 -8.53 -8.88
N VAL A 101 10.14 -7.39 -8.29
CA VAL A 101 11.04 -6.62 -7.44
C VAL A 101 10.83 -6.99 -5.97
N ARG A 102 11.92 -7.14 -5.21
CA ARG A 102 11.88 -7.33 -3.76
C ARG A 102 12.23 -6.02 -3.07
N SER A 103 11.50 -5.65 -2.02
CA SER A 103 11.94 -4.55 -1.16
C SER A 103 13.27 -4.89 -0.49
N VAL A 104 14.19 -3.94 -0.50
CA VAL A 104 15.45 -4.00 0.24
C VAL A 104 15.56 -2.76 1.10
N ALA A 105 15.99 -2.95 2.34
CA ALA A 105 16.38 -1.89 3.25
C ALA A 105 17.81 -2.20 3.68
N ASP A 106 18.70 -1.20 3.59
CA ASP A 106 20.10 -1.32 3.95
C ASP A 106 20.58 -0.03 4.63
N VAL A 107 21.64 -0.12 5.43
CA VAL A 107 22.30 1.01 6.08
C VAL A 107 23.64 1.22 5.40
N ILE A 108 23.70 2.26 4.58
CA ILE A 108 24.90 2.61 3.79
C ILE A 108 25.63 3.80 4.41
N ASP A 109 26.95 3.85 4.20
CA ASP A 109 27.73 5.03 4.53
C ASP A 109 27.29 6.22 3.67
N ARG A 110 27.28 7.44 4.25
CA ARG A 110 26.83 8.66 3.57
C ARG A 110 27.65 8.98 2.31
N SER A 111 28.88 8.48 2.20
CA SER A 111 29.72 8.66 1.02
C SER A 111 29.25 7.86 -0.21
N VAL A 112 28.41 6.85 -0.04
CA VAL A 112 27.90 6.00 -1.13
C VAL A 112 26.64 6.62 -1.73
N THR A 113 26.58 6.69 -3.07
CA THR A 113 25.42 7.27 -3.76
C THR A 113 24.23 6.31 -3.83
N PHE A 114 23.06 6.84 -4.18
CA PHE A 114 21.87 6.02 -4.38
C PHE A 114 22.05 5.02 -5.54
N GLU A 115 22.66 5.47 -6.63
CA GLU A 115 22.95 4.66 -7.82
C GLU A 115 23.92 3.52 -7.52
N GLU A 116 24.99 3.79 -6.77
CA GLU A 116 25.94 2.76 -6.33
C GLU A 116 25.27 1.74 -5.39
N THR A 117 24.28 2.19 -4.61
CA THR A 117 23.55 1.32 -3.70
C THR A 117 22.59 0.42 -4.46
N THR A 118 21.84 0.96 -5.42
CA THR A 118 20.86 0.17 -6.20
C THR A 118 21.52 -0.96 -6.95
N GLU A 119 22.70 -0.75 -7.55
CA GLU A 119 23.48 -1.83 -8.19
C GLU A 119 23.86 -2.96 -7.23
N ARG A 120 24.19 -2.63 -5.98
CA ARG A 120 24.59 -3.62 -4.96
C ARG A 120 23.41 -4.44 -4.44
N VAL A 121 22.24 -3.82 -4.29
CA VAL A 121 21.07 -4.46 -3.68
C VAL A 121 20.08 -5.05 -4.68
N ALA A 122 20.16 -4.66 -5.95
CA ALA A 122 19.34 -5.21 -7.03
C ALA A 122 19.81 -6.62 -7.44
N VAL A 123 19.87 -7.55 -6.50
CA VAL A 123 20.09 -8.97 -6.80
C VAL A 123 18.72 -9.61 -7.09
N GLY A 124 18.45 -9.94 -8.36
CA GLY A 124 17.29 -10.76 -8.74
C GLY A 124 16.48 -10.35 -9.97
N ALA A 125 16.98 -9.50 -10.87
CA ALA A 125 16.31 -9.15 -12.13
C ALA A 125 16.86 -9.94 -13.35
N ALA A 126 17.11 -11.24 -13.19
CA ALA A 126 17.42 -12.16 -14.30
C ALA A 126 16.33 -13.24 -14.42
#